data_AF-A0AA95KYC4-F1
#
_entry.id   AF-A0AA95KYC4-F1
#
_cell.length_a   1.000
_cell.length_b   1.000
_cell.length_c   1.000
_cell.angle_alpha   90.00
_cell.angle_beta   90.00
_cell.angle_gamma   90.00
#
_symmetry.space_group_name_H-M   'P 1'
#
loop_
_entity.id
_entity.type
_entity.pdbx_description
1 polymer ?
#
loop_
_entity_poly.entity_id
_entity_poly.type
_entity_poly.pdbx_seq_one_letter_code
_entity_poly.pdbx_strand_id
1 'polypeptide(L)' 'MVIQSTMSPKAIVEVWGNTENTFKKYNVPISEKTLGTLVQESVLSALLSELNLVVGSSSATCIEGG' A
#
# COMPACT_ATOMS: atom_id res chain seq x y z
N MET A 1 -10.89 -1.48 -5.51
CA MET A 1 -10.77 -0.51 -4.39
C MET A 1 -9.33 0.00 -4.38
N VAL A 2 -9.12 1.30 -4.19
CA VAL A 2 -7.80 1.95 -4.31
C VAL A 2 -7.37 2.50 -2.95
N ILE A 3 -6.09 2.38 -2.61
CA ILE A 3 -5.49 2.92 -1.38
C ILE A 3 -5.22 4.42 -1.58
N GLN A 4 -5.60 5.22 -0.59
CA GLN A 4 -5.42 6.68 -0.59
C GLN A 4 -4.52 7.15 0.57
N SER A 5 -3.95 8.34 0.42
CA SER A 5 -3.07 8.99 1.42
C SER A 5 -3.75 9.28 2.75
N THR A 6 -5.09 9.40 2.74
CA THR A 6 -5.93 9.61 3.91
C THR A 6 -6.15 8.33 4.73
N MET A 7 -5.81 7.16 4.18
CA MET A 7 -5.92 5.89 4.89
C MET A 7 -4.70 5.68 5.80
N SER A 8 -4.91 4.93 6.88
CA SER A 8 -3.85 4.56 7.83
C SER A 8 -3.24 3.20 7.46
N PRO A 9 -1.91 3.02 7.56
CA PRO A 9 -1.26 1.75 7.23
C PRO A 9 -1.83 0.58 8.03
N LYS A 10 -2.28 0.80 9.28
CA LYS A 10 -2.99 -0.24 10.06
C LYS A 10 -4.26 -0.73 9.35
N ALA A 11 -5.15 0.19 8.97
CA ALA A 11 -6.38 -0.15 8.25
C ALA A 11 -6.10 -0.79 6.88
N ILE A 12 -5.06 -0.34 6.19
CA ILE A 12 -4.66 -0.90 4.89
C ILE A 12 -4.18 -2.35 5.06
N VAL A 13 -3.32 -2.64 6.05
CA VAL A 13 -2.86 -4.01 6.30
C VAL A 13 -3.99 -4.91 6.79
N GLU A 14 -4.93 -4.40 7.58
CA GLU A 14 -6.10 -5.18 8.01
C GLU A 14 -7.00 -5.61 6.83
N VAL A 15 -7.17 -4.75 5.82
CA VAL A 15 -7.95 -5.08 4.61
C VAL A 15 -7.12 -5.87 3.59
N TRP A 16 -5.84 -5.51 3.44
CA TRP A 16 -4.91 -6.08 2.49
C TRP A 16 -3.60 -6.49 3.18
N GLY A 17 -3.62 -7.63 3.86
CA GLY A 17 -2.48 -8.13 4.64
C GLY A 17 -1.16 -8.21 3.85
N ASN A 18 -1.23 -8.44 2.53
CA ASN A 18 -0.06 -8.51 1.66
C ASN A 18 0.68 -7.17 1.47
N THR A 19 0.06 -6.05 1.85
CA THR A 19 0.67 -4.70 1.77
C THR A 19 1.67 -4.42 2.90
N GLU A 20 1.71 -5.25 3.95
CA GLU A 20 2.63 -5.08 5.08
C GLU A 20 4.10 -5.05 4.62
N ASN A 21 4.46 -5.89 3.64
CA ASN A 21 5.80 -5.94 3.10
C ASN A 21 6.19 -4.63 2.38
N THR A 22 5.24 -3.99 1.72
CA THR A 22 5.45 -2.69 1.07
C THR A 22 5.74 -1.61 2.11
N PHE A 23 4.99 -1.56 3.22
CA PHE A 23 5.27 -0.61 4.31
C PHE A 23 6.66 -0.82 4.90
N LYS A 24 7.07 -2.08 5.13
CA LYS A 24 8.43 -2.42 5.58
C LYS A 24 9.51 -1.96 4.60
N LYS A 25 9.33 -2.18 3.29
CA LYS A 25 10.25 -1.75 2.22
C LYS A 25 10.48 -0.23 2.25
N TYR A 26 9.42 0.53 2.50
CA TYR A 26 9.47 2.01 2.59
C TYR A 26 9.79 2.53 3.99
N ASN A 27 10.11 1.66 4.96
CA ASN A 27 10.36 2.01 6.36
C ASN A 27 9.20 2.79 7.01
N VAL A 28 7.97 2.49 6.61
CA VAL A 28 6.75 3.11 7.15
C VAL A 28 6.23 2.27 8.30
N PRO A 29 6.11 2.83 9.52
CA PRO A 29 5.55 2.11 10.64
C PRO A 29 4.05 1.89 10.45
N ILE A 30 3.56 0.69 10.80
CA ILE A 30 2.13 0.41 10.84
C ILE A 30 1.52 1.17 12.01
N SER A 31 0.76 2.21 11.70
CA SER A 31 0.18 3.12 12.67
C SER A 31 -1.26 3.48 12.30
N GLU A 32 -1.97 4.07 13.26
CA GLU A 32 -3.31 4.63 13.08
C GLU A 32 -3.27 6.00 12.40
N LYS A 33 -2.09 6.61 12.30
CA LYS A 33 -1.87 7.85 11.54
C LYS A 33 -2.00 7.62 10.03
N THR A 34 -2.41 8.64 9.29
CA THR A 34 -2.57 8.55 7.84
C THR A 34 -1.22 8.60 7.13
N LEU A 35 -1.13 7.96 5.95
CA LEU A 35 0.10 7.94 5.16
C LEU A 35 0.62 9.35 4.84
N GLY A 36 -0.28 10.29 4.53
CA GLY A 36 0.11 11.68 4.28
C GLY A 36 0.82 12.38 5.45
N THR A 37 0.65 11.88 6.68
CA THR A 37 1.37 12.41 7.85
C THR A 37 2.63 11.62 8.20
N LEU A 38 2.68 10.34 7.79
CA LEU A 38 3.78 9.42 8.10
C LEU A 38 4.93 9.53 7.11
N VAL A 39 4.63 9.88 5.85
CA VAL A 39 5.63 10.01 4.79
C VAL A 39 5.50 11.36 4.08
N GLN A 40 6.62 11.84 3.56
CA GLN A 40 6.66 13.05 2.74
C GLN A 40 5.93 12.81 1.40
N GLU A 41 5.38 13.86 0.80
CA GLU A 41 4.57 13.79 -0.42
C GLU A 41 5.31 13.13 -1.61
N SER A 42 6.63 13.33 -1.69
CA SER A 42 7.51 12.71 -2.68
C SER A 42 7.57 11.18 -2.55
N VAL A 43 7.55 10.66 -1.32
CA VAL A 43 7.56 9.22 -1.03
C VAL A 43 6.14 8.66 -1.08
N LEU A 44 5.15 9.46 -0.66
CA LEU A 44 3.74 9.09 -0.62
C LEU A 44 3.23 8.66 -2.00
N SER A 45 3.55 9.40 -3.05
CA SER A 45 3.12 9.08 -4.41
C SER A 45 3.68 7.72 -4.88
N ALA A 46 4.96 7.45 -4.62
CA ALA A 46 5.60 6.18 -4.95
C ALA A 46 5.02 5.02 -4.12
N LEU A 47 4.85 5.23 -2.82
CA LEU A 47 4.27 4.25 -1.90
C LEU A 47 2.84 3.89 -2.30
N LEU A 48 1.99 4.88 -2.59
CA LEU A 48 0.61 4.65 -3.02
C LEU A 48 0.55 3.88 -4.34
N SER A 49 1.45 4.17 -5.29
CA SER A 49 1.54 3.42 -6.54
C SER A 49 1.85 1.94 -6.29
N GLU A 50 2.91 1.64 -5.51
CA GLU A 50 3.28 0.27 -5.17
C GLU A 50 2.18 -0.47 -4.38
N LEU A 51 1.55 0.21 -3.41
CA LEU A 51 0.45 -0.36 -2.63
C LEU A 51 -0.72 -0.74 -3.53
N ASN A 52 -1.10 0.14 -4.45
CA ASN A 52 -2.18 -0.13 -5.41
C ASN A 52 -1.79 -1.18 -6.45
N LEU A 53 -0.51 -1.29 -6.81
CA LEU A 53 -0.01 -2.40 -7.62
C LEU A 53 -0.14 -3.71 -6.86
N VAL A 54 0.27 -3.80 -5.59
CA VAL A 54 0.14 -5.04 -4.80
C VAL A 54 -1.34 -5.44 -4.63
N VAL A 55 -2.22 -4.48 -4.36
CA VAL A 55 -3.67 -4.74 -4.25
C VAL A 55 -4.28 -5.12 -5.60
N GLY A 56 -3.89 -4.46 -6.68
CA GLY A 56 -4.37 -4.73 -8.04
C GLY A 56 -3.83 -6.03 -8.64
N SER A 57 -2.56 -6.36 -8.37
CA SER A 57 -1.94 -7.64 -8.73
C SER A 57 -2.53 -8.80 -7.96
N SER A 58 -3.01 -8.59 -6.74
CA SER A 58 -3.76 -9.63 -6.00
C SER A 58 -5.10 -9.97 -6.68
N SER A 59 -5.67 -9.06 -7.48
CA SER A 59 -6.82 -9.35 -8.36
C SER A 59 -6.44 -9.82 -9.77
N ALA A 60 -5.16 -9.82 -10.11
CA ALA A 60 -4.63 -10.24 -11.40
C ALA A 60 -3.56 -11.32 -11.20
N THR A 61 -3.99 -12.50 -10.75
CA THR A 61 -3.48 -13.72 -11.38
C THR A 61 -3.95 -13.71 -12.84
N CYS A 62 -3.32 -12.86 -13.67
CA CYS A 62 -3.29 -13.09 -15.10
C CYS A 62 -2.36 -14.28 -15.30
N ILE A 63 -3.02 -15.42 -15.29
CA ILE A 63 -2.63 -16.73 -15.81
C ILE A 63 -1.56 -16.60 -16.90
N GLU A 64 -0.49 -17.40 -16.74
CA GLU A 64 0.44 -17.77 -17.79
C GLU A 64 -0.23 -17.93 -19.15
N GLY A 65 0.41 -17.41 -20.21
CA GLY A 65 0.49 -18.07 -21.51
C GLY A 65 -0.79 -18.13 -22.36
N GLY A 66 -0.75 -17.41 -23.49
CA GLY A 66 -1.50 -17.73 -24.70
C GLY A 66 -0.61 -17.47 -25.89
#